data_AF-A0A3D9CFX8-F1
#
_entry.id   AF-A0A3D9CFX8-F1
#
_cell.length_a   1.000
_cell.length_b   1.000
_cell.length_c   1.000
_cell.angle_alpha   90.00
_cell.angle_beta   90.00
_cell.angle_gamma   90.00
#
_symmetry.space_group_name_H-M   'P 1'
#
loop_
_entity.id
_entity.type
_entity.pdbx_description
1 polymer ?
#
loop_
_entity_poly.entity_id
_entity_poly.type
_entity_poly.pdbx_seq_one_letter_code
_entity_poly.pdbx_strand_id
1 'polypeptide(L)'
;METQITEVNRIIDTYLNFEFLSAIDEGQYKETVIEFFKNMDQLKARGLDKNDEFIRFINEIYYDRSEKFEEHPVYEERIQTVFSEITEYCSPPYFWTTPLEVYLKNKWGLLVNDDI
;
A
#
# COMPACT_ATOMS: atom_id res chain seq x y z
N MET A 1 17.70 -16.94 -0.77
CA MET A 1 16.33 -16.95 -0.20
C MET A 1 16.01 -15.51 0.09
N GLU A 2 15.10 -14.93 -0.69
CA GLU A 2 14.70 -13.53 -0.54
C GLU A 2 13.84 -13.42 0.73
N THR A 3 14.05 -12.38 1.55
CA THR A 3 13.24 -12.17 2.75
C THR A 3 11.91 -11.53 2.38
N GLN A 4 10.85 -11.79 3.14
CA GLN A 4 9.55 -11.14 2.91
C GLN A 4 9.69 -9.60 2.91
N ILE A 5 10.55 -9.04 3.76
CA ILE A 5 10.86 -7.60 3.79
C ILE A 5 11.47 -7.10 2.47
N THR A 6 12.34 -7.89 1.83
CA THR A 6 12.90 -7.55 0.51
C THR A 6 11.79 -7.51 -0.55
N GLU A 7 10.85 -8.47 -0.50
CA GLU A 7 9.70 -8.48 -1.40
C GLU A 7 8.75 -7.30 -1.15
N VAL A 8 8.50 -6.92 0.12
CA VAL A 8 7.71 -5.72 0.46
C VAL A 8 8.40 -4.47 -0.08
N ASN A 9 9.72 -4.33 0.11
CA ASN A 9 10.47 -3.18 -0.41
C ASN A 9 10.29 -3.05 -1.92
N ARG A 10 10.43 -4.16 -2.65
CA ARG A 10 10.25 -4.19 -4.10
C ARG A 10 8.83 -3.79 -4.52
N ILE A 11 7.81 -4.25 -3.81
CA ILE A 11 6.41 -3.85 -4.06
C ILE A 11 6.26 -2.33 -3.85
N ILE A 12 6.79 -1.80 -2.74
CA ILE A 12 6.74 -0.37 -2.45
C ILE A 12 7.47 0.43 -3.53
N ASP A 13 8.67 0.03 -3.94
CA ASP A 13 9.42 0.71 -5.01
C ASP A 13 8.70 0.63 -6.37
N THR A 14 8.02 -0.48 -6.64
CA THR A 14 7.30 -0.67 -7.91
C THR A 14 6.07 0.24 -8.00
N TYR A 15 5.25 0.27 -6.96
CA TYR A 15 3.94 0.93 -7.01
C TYR A 15 3.91 2.32 -6.37
N LEU A 16 4.80 2.59 -5.42
CA LEU A 16 4.77 3.79 -4.57
C LEU A 16 6.02 4.67 -4.71
N ASN A 17 6.71 4.62 -5.86
CA ASN A 17 7.82 5.53 -6.10
C ASN A 17 7.35 6.93 -6.50
N PHE A 18 8.21 7.89 -6.21
CA PHE A 18 7.95 9.31 -6.39
C PHE A 18 7.67 9.72 -7.85
N GLU A 19 8.50 9.29 -8.79
CA GLU A 19 8.38 9.69 -10.20
C GLU A 19 7.03 9.27 -10.79
N PHE A 20 6.61 8.05 -10.49
CA PHE A 20 5.34 7.51 -10.96
C PHE A 20 4.15 8.15 -10.25
N LEU A 21 4.12 8.13 -8.92
CA LEU A 21 2.97 8.62 -8.15
C LEU A 21 2.75 10.13 -8.30
N SER A 22 3.76 10.91 -8.67
CA SER A 22 3.60 12.34 -8.92
C SER A 22 3.02 12.66 -10.31
N ALA A 23 3.08 11.71 -11.25
CA ALA A 23 2.73 11.93 -12.66
C ALA A 23 1.36 11.36 -13.06
N ILE A 24 0.85 10.38 -12.32
CA ILE A 24 -0.40 9.70 -12.67
C ILE A 24 -1.65 10.46 -12.22
N ASP A 25 -2.75 10.26 -12.95
CA ASP A 25 -4.06 10.79 -12.57
C ASP A 25 -4.72 9.96 -11.44
N GLU A 26 -5.91 10.38 -11.01
CA GLU A 26 -6.63 9.73 -9.90
C GLU A 26 -7.13 8.31 -10.23
N GLY A 27 -7.52 8.06 -11.48
CA GLY A 27 -7.94 6.73 -11.92
C GLY A 27 -6.77 5.75 -11.89
N GLN A 28 -5.63 6.18 -12.45
CA GLN A 28 -4.38 5.43 -12.44
C GLN A 28 -3.83 5.21 -11.03
N TYR A 29 -3.95 6.21 -10.15
CA TYR A 29 -3.58 6.07 -8.74
C TYR A 29 -4.42 4.99 -8.06
N LYS A 30 -5.74 5.01 -8.26
CA LYS A 30 -6.64 4.00 -7.71
C LYS A 30 -6.29 2.58 -8.19
N GLU A 31 -6.04 2.41 -9.48
CA GLU A 31 -5.58 1.12 -10.05
C GLU A 31 -4.25 0.66 -9.43
N THR A 32 -3.31 1.59 -9.26
CA THR A 32 -2.01 1.33 -8.64
C THR A 32 -2.17 0.82 -7.21
N VAL A 33 -3.02 1.46 -6.41
CA VAL A 33 -3.27 1.06 -5.03
C VAL A 33 -3.91 -0.33 -4.95
N ILE A 34 -4.83 -0.65 -5.86
CA ILE A 34 -5.46 -1.96 -5.94
C ILE A 34 -4.41 -3.05 -6.20
N GLU A 35 -3.53 -2.84 -7.18
CA GLU A 35 -2.46 -3.79 -7.49
C GLU A 35 -1.44 -3.89 -6.35
N PHE A 36 -1.12 -2.77 -5.68
CA PHE A 36 -0.30 -2.78 -4.48
C PHE A 36 -0.88 -3.71 -3.40
N PHE A 37 -2.16 -3.55 -3.03
CA PHE A 37 -2.78 -4.37 -1.98
C PHE A 37 -2.99 -5.82 -2.39
N LYS A 38 -3.22 -6.12 -3.67
CA LYS A 38 -3.21 -7.50 -4.19
C LYS A 38 -1.85 -8.18 -3.97
N ASN A 39 -0.75 -7.49 -4.28
CA ASN A 39 0.60 -8.04 -4.09
C ASN A 39 0.94 -8.19 -2.59
N MET A 40 0.52 -7.24 -1.75
CA MET A 40 0.66 -7.36 -0.29
C MET A 40 -0.16 -8.53 0.27
N ASP A 41 -1.37 -8.77 -0.23
CA ASP A 41 -2.22 -9.89 0.22
C ASP A 41 -1.62 -11.25 -0.14
N GLN A 42 -0.97 -11.36 -1.31
CA GLN A 42 -0.20 -12.55 -1.67
C GLN A 42 0.98 -12.81 -0.71
N LEU A 43 1.61 -11.76 -0.18
CA LEU A 43 2.63 -11.91 0.86
C LEU A 43 2.00 -12.33 2.20
N LYS A 44 0.87 -11.73 2.57
CA LYS A 44 0.10 -12.11 3.76
C LYS A 44 -0.28 -13.60 3.73
N ALA A 45 -0.75 -14.09 2.59
CA ALA A 45 -1.07 -15.51 2.38
C ALA A 45 0.17 -16.43 2.49
N ARG A 46 1.37 -15.91 2.25
CA ARG A 46 2.66 -16.59 2.44
C ARG A 46 3.25 -16.41 3.85
N GLY A 47 2.48 -15.85 4.79
CA GLY A 47 2.87 -15.70 6.18
C GLY A 47 3.59 -14.40 6.51
N LEU A 48 3.49 -13.36 5.66
CA LEU A 48 3.85 -12.01 6.10
C LEU A 48 2.82 -11.57 7.15
N ASP A 49 3.31 -11.07 8.29
CA ASP A 49 2.47 -10.61 9.39
C ASP A 49 2.88 -9.19 9.82
N LYS A 50 1.91 -8.44 10.34
CA LYS A 50 2.09 -7.06 10.81
C LYS A 50 2.69 -7.06 12.22
N ASN A 51 3.96 -7.43 12.31
CA ASN A 51 4.73 -7.41 13.56
C ASN A 51 5.55 -6.11 13.72
N ASP A 52 6.20 -5.94 14.86
CA ASP A 52 6.99 -4.74 15.18
C ASP A 52 8.14 -4.49 14.18
N GLU A 53 8.77 -5.56 13.66
CA GLU A 53 9.83 -5.45 12.66
C GLU A 53 9.29 -4.89 11.35
N PHE A 54 8.14 -5.41 10.90
CA PHE A 54 7.45 -4.93 9.70
C PHE A 54 7.02 -3.46 9.87
N ILE A 55 6.42 -3.10 11.00
CA ILE A 55 6.01 -1.72 11.27
C ILE A 55 7.21 -0.77 11.29
N ARG A 56 8.32 -1.17 11.94
CA ARG A 56 9.55 -0.37 11.92
C ARG A 56 10.06 -0.17 10.49
N PHE A 57 10.11 -1.23 9.70
CA PHE A 57 10.53 -1.17 8.30
C PHE A 57 9.65 -0.24 7.45
N ILE A 58 8.32 -0.32 7.59
CA ILE A 58 7.39 0.59 6.90
C ILE A 58 7.61 2.04 7.35
N ASN A 59 7.83 2.29 8.64
CA ASN A 59 8.10 3.64 9.14
C ASN A 59 9.43 4.21 8.63
N GLU A 60 10.48 3.39 8.50
CA GLU A 60 11.76 3.80 7.92
C GLU A 60 11.59 4.23 6.46
N ILE A 61 10.84 3.47 5.66
CA ILE A 61 10.56 3.86 4.27
C ILE A 61 9.70 5.12 4.21
N TYR A 62 8.68 5.24 5.07
CA TYR A 62 7.85 6.45 5.12
C TYR A 62 8.69 7.69 5.38
N TYR A 63 9.63 7.60 6.33
CA TYR A 63 10.55 8.68 6.64
C TYR A 63 11.43 9.05 5.44
N ASP A 64 12.00 8.07 4.74
CA ASP A 64 12.77 8.31 3.50
C ASP A 64 11.92 9.02 2.42
N ARG A 65 10.68 8.58 2.22
CA ARG A 65 9.77 9.22 1.24
C ARG A 65 9.34 10.64 1.64
N SER A 66 9.36 10.95 2.94
CA SER A 66 8.90 12.25 3.45
C SER A 66 9.75 13.42 3.00
N GLU A 67 10.99 13.18 2.55
CA GLU A 67 11.87 14.20 1.97
C GLU A 67 11.27 14.89 0.73
N LYS A 68 10.27 14.28 0.08
CA LYS A 68 9.60 14.81 -1.13
C LYS A 68 8.27 15.49 -0.86
N PHE A 69 7.77 15.51 0.38
CA PHE A 69 6.41 15.93 0.68
C PHE A 69 6.20 17.43 0.47
N GLU A 70 7.10 18.27 0.99
CA GLU A 70 6.97 19.73 0.87
C GLU A 70 6.93 20.21 -0.59
N GLU A 71 7.65 19.53 -1.48
CA GLU A 71 7.72 19.86 -2.90
C GLU A 71 6.52 19.30 -3.69
N HIS A 72 5.88 18.24 -3.20
CA HIS A 72 4.85 17.49 -3.93
C HIS A 72 3.68 17.04 -3.03
N PRO A 73 2.71 17.95 -2.74
CA PRO A 73 1.59 17.65 -1.86
C PRO A 73 0.69 16.49 -2.32
N VAL A 74 0.52 16.33 -3.64
CA VAL A 74 -0.27 15.21 -4.19
C VAL A 74 0.44 13.88 -3.93
N TYR A 75 1.78 13.85 -4.02
CA TYR A 75 2.56 12.65 -3.70
C TYR A 75 2.48 12.33 -2.20
N GLU A 76 2.59 13.35 -1.35
CA GLU A 76 2.41 13.22 0.10
C GLU A 76 1.06 12.58 0.44
N GLU A 77 -0.04 13.14 -0.06
CA GLU A 77 -1.39 12.62 0.20
C GLU A 77 -1.53 11.15 -0.20
N ARG A 78 -0.99 10.79 -1.37
CA ARG A 78 -1.05 9.43 -1.92
C ARG A 78 -0.24 8.43 -1.10
N ILE A 79 0.96 8.80 -0.66
CA ILE A 79 1.81 7.97 0.20
C ILE A 79 1.18 7.82 1.59
N GLN A 80 0.75 8.93 2.21
CA GLN A 80 0.13 8.91 3.53
C GLN A 80 -1.10 8.00 3.56
N THR A 81 -1.93 8.06 2.52
CA THR A 81 -3.11 7.19 2.41
C THR A 81 -2.72 5.71 2.42
N VAL A 82 -1.80 5.29 1.55
CA VAL A 82 -1.41 3.87 1.45
C VAL A 82 -0.70 3.39 2.72
N PHE A 83 0.22 4.18 3.27
CA PHE A 83 0.96 3.79 4.47
C PHE A 83 0.07 3.69 5.71
N SER A 84 -0.89 4.60 5.87
CA SER A 84 -1.87 4.55 6.98
C SER A 84 -2.72 3.29 6.95
N GLU A 85 -3.04 2.80 5.75
CA GLU A 85 -3.79 1.56 5.56
C GLU A 85 -2.94 0.31 5.88
N ILE A 86 -1.66 0.30 5.47
CA ILE A 86 -0.72 -0.78 5.79
C ILE A 86 -0.47 -0.88 7.30
N THR A 87 -0.32 0.25 8.00
CA THR A 87 -0.05 0.25 9.44
C THR A 87 -1.32 0.23 10.29
N GLU A 88 -2.50 0.30 9.67
CA GLU A 88 -3.81 0.41 10.31
C GLU A 88 -3.96 1.64 11.22
N TYR A 89 -3.33 2.77 10.85
CA TYR A 89 -3.61 4.08 11.46
C TYR A 89 -4.91 4.71 10.93
N CYS A 90 -5.55 4.11 9.92
CA CYS A 90 -6.83 4.50 9.36
C CYS A 90 -8.03 3.83 10.07
N SER A 91 -9.24 4.24 9.72
CA SER A 91 -10.49 3.59 10.17
C SER A 91 -10.65 2.16 9.60
N PRO A 92 -11.50 1.30 10.18
CA PRO A 92 -11.83 -0.01 9.60
C PRO A 92 -12.60 0.13 8.26
N PRO A 93 -12.63 -0.92 7.41
CA PRO A 93 -12.04 -2.24 7.62
C PRO A 93 -10.50 -2.23 7.50
N TYR A 94 -9.84 -3.06 8.30
CA TYR A 94 -8.39 -3.12 8.34
C TYR A 94 -7.82 -4.16 7.36
N PHE A 95 -6.76 -3.82 6.63
CA PHE A 95 -6.19 -4.66 5.58
C PHE A 95 -5.74 -6.05 6.07
N TRP A 96 -5.12 -6.15 7.24
CA TRP A 96 -4.54 -7.42 7.70
C TRP A 96 -5.59 -8.44 8.14
N THR A 97 -6.70 -7.96 8.68
CA THR A 97 -7.74 -8.80 9.29
C THR A 97 -9.00 -8.94 8.42
N THR A 98 -9.09 -8.18 7.33
CA THR A 98 -10.22 -8.23 6.39
C THR A 98 -9.83 -9.01 5.13
N PRO A 99 -10.70 -9.88 4.58
CA PRO A 99 -10.49 -10.46 3.26
C PRO A 99 -10.27 -9.38 2.20
N LEU A 100 -9.30 -9.58 1.28
CA LEU A 100 -8.88 -8.56 0.32
C LEU A 100 -10.05 -7.96 -0.47
N GLU A 101 -10.94 -8.79 -0.98
CA GLU A 101 -12.10 -8.35 -1.76
C GLU A 101 -13.02 -7.41 -0.95
N VAL A 102 -13.25 -7.75 0.31
CA VAL A 102 -14.08 -6.94 1.23
C VAL A 102 -13.37 -5.64 1.57
N TYR A 103 -12.05 -5.70 1.82
CA TYR A 103 -11.21 -4.53 2.07
C TYR A 103 -11.27 -3.56 0.87
N LEU A 104 -10.95 -4.05 -0.33
CA LEU A 104 -10.91 -3.27 -1.56
C LEU A 104 -12.28 -2.68 -1.92
N LYS A 105 -13.36 -3.44 -1.76
CA LYS A 105 -14.72 -2.95 -1.99
C LYS A 105 -15.07 -1.79 -1.07
N ASN A 106 -14.79 -1.93 0.22
CA ASN A 106 -15.24 -0.98 1.24
C ASN A 106 -14.33 0.25 1.38
N LYS A 107 -13.03 0.11 1.14
CA LYS A 107 -12.04 1.20 1.23
C LYS A 107 -11.84 1.93 -0.08
N TRP A 108 -11.75 1.17 -1.16
CA TRP A 108 -11.37 1.68 -2.47
C TRP A 108 -12.55 1.70 -3.44
N GLY A 109 -13.76 1.36 -3.01
CA GLY A 109 -14.96 1.46 -3.85
C GLY A 109 -14.85 0.62 -5.12
N LEU A 110 -14.19 -0.54 -5.04
CA LEU A 110 -14.19 -1.52 -6.12
C LEU A 110 -15.56 -2.21 -6.18
N LEU A 111 -16.23 -2.07 -7.32
CA LEU A 111 -17.25 -3.04 -7.72
C LEU A 111 -16.47 -4.26 -8.19
N VAL A 112 -16.37 -5.28 -7.34
CA VAL A 112 -15.98 -6.63 -7.79
C VAL A 112 -17.08 -7.05 -8.76
N ASN A 113 -16.88 -6.80 -10.04
CA ASN A 113 -17.62 -7.52 -11.06
C ASN A 113 -16.93 -8.88 -11.11
N ASP A 114 -17.66 -9.88 -10.63
CA ASP A 114 -17.31 -11.28 -10.68
C ASP A 114 -17.06 -11.69 -12.15
N ASP A 115 -15.80 -11.71 -12.58
CA ASP A 115 -15.41 -12.49 -13.74
C ASP A 115 -14.73 -13.77 -13.23
N ILE A 116 -15.61 -14.75 -13.01
CA ILE A 116 -15.33 -16.19 -12.95
C ILE A 116 -14.78 -16.66 -14.29
#